data_AF-A0A517LPT3-F1
#
_entry.id   AF-A0A517LPT3-F1
#
_cell.length_a   1.000
_cell.length_b   1.000
_cell.length_c   1.000
_cell.angle_alpha   90.00
_cell.angle_beta   90.00
_cell.angle_gamma   90.00
#
_symmetry.space_group_name_H-M   'P 1'
#
loop_
_entity.id
_entity.type
_entity.pdbx_description
1 polymer ?
#
loop_
_entity_poly.entity_id
_entity_poly.type
_entity_poly.pdbx_seq_one_letter_code
_entity_poly.pdbx_strand_id
1 'polypeptide(L)'
;MFVPRFRFPPSNLARSASKPIYASSPQRRFHIQNRTMSSIPGENFEPRQTATDEDYTPDPSKSLPLNPARQRLVDDILALYCMEPTIERVKRYTPDCVYDDQFVYANDRYKMAGQWFALPKLFKASVNNGYQVIKNERDFIQFKNDQSWTFKIIPKTARVTGLVSLSLDPETSESEFIQVKYHKDQANDKDYSHEGLGFSFKKWQADNVVKHMDSPEVKAFEQDKFAAKEHVRKYGTGKEEGNAPKEDFTKQ
;
A
#
# COMPACT_ATOMS: atom_id res chain seq x y z
N MET A 1 -39.88 33.87 61.79
CA MET A 1 -39.61 35.28 61.44
C MET A 1 -38.21 35.65 61.95
N PHE A 2 -37.31 36.01 61.04
CA PHE A 2 -36.12 36.89 61.11
C PHE A 2 -35.35 37.20 62.44
N VAL A 3 -34.04 36.82 62.47
CA VAL A 3 -32.76 37.50 62.92
C VAL A 3 -32.65 38.14 64.34
N PRO A 4 -31.47 38.63 64.87
CA PRO A 4 -30.07 38.66 64.35
C PRO A 4 -28.84 38.51 65.34
N ARG A 5 -27.67 38.25 64.71
CA ARG A 5 -26.29 38.84 64.79
C ARG A 5 -25.44 39.03 66.09
N PHE A 6 -24.22 38.48 65.96
CA PHE A 6 -22.83 39.05 66.06
C PHE A 6 -21.98 39.13 67.35
N ARG A 7 -20.74 38.60 67.17
CA ARG A 7 -19.36 39.06 67.53
C ARG A 7 -18.53 38.26 68.57
N PHE A 8 -17.37 37.81 68.08
CA PHE A 8 -16.15 37.21 68.70
C PHE A 8 -15.37 38.20 69.59
N PRO A 9 -14.36 37.85 70.45
CA PRO A 9 -13.10 37.07 70.18
C PRO A 9 -12.50 36.35 71.45
N PRO A 10 -11.17 36.09 71.65
CA PRO A 10 -9.99 35.83 70.79
C PRO A 10 -9.20 34.50 71.10
N SER A 11 -8.08 34.35 70.39
CA SER A 11 -7.04 33.30 70.24
C SER A 11 -6.32 32.68 71.46
N ASN A 12 -5.80 31.44 71.30
CA ASN A 12 -4.39 31.09 71.59
C ASN A 12 -3.90 29.77 70.97
N LEU A 13 -2.59 29.73 70.71
CA LEU A 13 -1.79 28.71 70.02
C LEU A 13 -1.77 27.31 70.69
N ALA A 14 -1.65 26.26 69.87
CA ALA A 14 -0.83 25.10 70.18
C ALA A 14 -0.23 24.47 68.91
N ARG A 15 1.09 24.32 68.89
CA ARG A 15 1.87 23.58 67.89
C ARG A 15 1.75 22.08 68.15
N SER A 16 1.62 21.28 67.10
CA SER A 16 2.04 19.88 67.07
C SER A 16 2.67 19.57 65.71
N ALA A 17 3.85 18.98 65.74
CA ALA A 17 4.73 18.77 64.61
C ALA A 17 4.31 17.56 63.75
N SER A 18 4.16 17.76 62.44
CA SER A 18 4.00 16.69 61.44
C SER A 18 5.25 16.58 60.56
N LYS A 19 5.61 15.33 60.26
CA LYS A 19 6.82 14.84 59.58
C LYS A 19 6.86 15.23 58.07
N PRO A 20 8.05 15.23 57.43
CA PRO A 20 8.22 15.78 56.10
C PRO A 20 7.90 14.81 54.95
N ILE A 21 7.32 15.41 53.90
CA ILE A 21 7.67 15.30 52.47
C ILE A 21 7.62 13.90 51.84
N TYR A 22 6.52 13.66 51.10
CA TYR A 22 6.43 12.66 50.04
C TYR A 22 7.48 12.93 48.95
N ALA A 23 8.22 11.89 48.59
CA ALA A 23 9.06 11.85 47.40
C ALA A 23 8.21 12.11 46.14
N SER A 24 8.62 13.10 45.35
CA SER A 24 8.10 13.34 44.01
C SER A 24 8.58 12.22 43.08
N SER A 25 7.71 11.27 42.79
CA SER A 25 7.88 10.35 41.66
C SER A 25 7.92 11.16 40.36
N PRO A 26 8.87 10.92 39.44
CA PRO A 26 8.86 11.58 38.15
C PRO A 26 7.62 11.12 37.39
N GLN A 27 6.78 12.08 37.00
CA GLN A 27 5.73 11.85 36.03
C GLN A 27 6.37 11.21 34.79
N ARG A 28 6.06 9.93 34.54
CA ARG A 28 6.35 9.28 33.27
C ARG A 28 5.64 10.10 32.20
N ARG A 29 6.39 10.96 31.51
CA ARG A 29 6.00 11.49 30.20
C ARG A 29 5.74 10.28 29.32
N PHE A 30 4.48 9.98 29.08
CA PHE A 30 4.08 9.13 27.98
C PHE A 30 4.61 9.80 26.71
N HIS A 31 5.70 9.27 26.15
CA HIS A 31 6.04 9.49 24.76
C HIS A 31 4.94 8.82 23.94
N ILE A 32 3.91 9.58 23.56
CA ILE A 32 3.15 9.26 22.37
C ILE A 32 4.16 9.44 21.24
N GLN A 33 4.76 8.34 20.77
CA GLN A 33 5.55 8.39 19.55
C GLN A 33 4.62 8.89 18.45
N ASN A 34 4.95 10.04 17.86
CA ASN A 34 4.37 10.46 16.59
C ASN A 34 4.75 9.40 15.56
N ARG A 35 3.85 8.42 15.34
CA ARG A 35 4.00 7.42 14.30
C ARG A 35 3.96 8.17 12.97
N THR A 36 5.08 8.15 12.23
CA THR A 36 5.12 8.78 10.91
C THR A 36 4.28 7.95 9.94
N MET A 37 3.68 8.56 8.91
CA MET A 37 2.78 7.83 8.00
C MET A 37 3.50 6.71 7.24
N SER A 38 4.80 6.84 6.98
CA SER A 38 5.63 5.79 6.37
C SER A 38 5.83 4.58 7.30
N SER A 39 5.68 4.74 8.61
CA SER A 39 5.76 3.60 9.56
C SER A 39 4.45 2.80 9.69
N ILE A 40 3.42 3.16 8.91
CA ILE A 40 2.18 2.42 8.79
C ILE A 40 2.36 1.34 7.70
N PRO A 41 2.03 0.05 8.00
CA PRO A 41 2.12 -1.07 7.06
C PRO A 41 1.36 -0.83 5.76
N GLY A 42 1.88 -1.38 4.67
CA GLY A 42 1.27 -1.29 3.34
C GLY A 42 -0.21 -1.68 3.32
N GLU A 43 -0.65 -2.68 4.09
CA GLU A 43 -2.06 -3.12 4.16
C GLU A 43 -3.05 -2.01 4.55
N ASN A 44 -2.59 -0.93 5.17
CA ASN A 44 -3.43 0.24 5.51
C ASN A 44 -3.72 1.15 4.32
N PHE A 45 -2.96 1.00 3.23
CA PHE A 45 -3.03 1.83 2.04
C PHE A 45 -3.79 1.14 0.90
N GLU A 46 -4.55 0.09 1.18
CA GLU A 46 -5.33 -0.61 0.16
C GLU A 46 -6.32 0.35 -0.54
N PRO A 47 -6.24 0.48 -1.89
CA PRO A 47 -7.26 1.18 -2.65
C PRO A 47 -8.54 0.34 -2.70
N ARG A 48 -9.66 0.93 -2.27
CA ARG A 48 -10.98 0.28 -2.25
C ARG A 48 -11.93 0.95 -3.24
N GLN A 49 -11.87 0.57 -4.52
CA GLN A 49 -12.70 1.15 -5.59
C GLN A 49 -13.04 0.13 -6.68
N THR A 50 -14.27 -0.37 -6.71
CA THR A 50 -14.73 -1.22 -7.82
C THR A 50 -15.12 -0.34 -9.01
N ALA A 51 -14.93 -0.82 -10.24
CA ALA A 51 -15.38 -0.10 -11.42
C ALA A 51 -16.89 -0.34 -11.68
N THR A 52 -17.61 0.63 -12.23
CA THR A 52 -18.96 0.40 -12.79
C THR A 52 -18.93 -0.29 -14.15
N ASP A 53 -17.78 -0.30 -14.82
CA ASP A 53 -17.52 -0.95 -16.12
C ASP A 53 -16.14 -1.64 -16.07
N GLU A 54 -16.04 -2.80 -16.70
CA GLU A 54 -14.82 -3.62 -16.79
C GLU A 54 -13.97 -3.27 -18.01
N ASP A 55 -14.39 -2.32 -18.86
CA ASP A 55 -13.57 -1.85 -19.98
C ASP A 55 -12.41 -0.95 -19.51
N TYR A 56 -11.29 -1.61 -19.25
CA TYR A 56 -10.02 -0.97 -18.94
C TYR A 56 -9.16 -0.70 -20.18
N THR A 57 -9.73 -0.65 -21.38
CA THR A 57 -8.99 -0.21 -22.56
C THR A 57 -8.52 1.24 -22.38
N PRO A 58 -7.20 1.51 -22.47
CA PRO A 58 -6.68 2.86 -22.30
C PRO A 58 -6.91 3.72 -23.55
N ASP A 59 -7.19 5.00 -23.34
CA ASP A 59 -7.14 6.04 -24.35
C ASP A 59 -6.02 7.04 -24.00
N PRO A 60 -4.82 6.90 -24.58
CA PRO A 60 -3.67 7.76 -24.25
C PRO A 60 -3.96 9.25 -24.45
N SER A 61 -4.87 9.62 -25.35
CA SER A 61 -5.23 11.02 -25.61
C SER A 61 -5.99 11.67 -24.45
N LYS A 62 -6.59 10.85 -23.58
CA LYS A 62 -7.31 11.28 -22.37
C LYS A 62 -6.51 11.08 -21.10
N SER A 63 -5.22 10.75 -21.20
CA SER A 63 -4.38 10.56 -20.03
C SER A 63 -4.19 11.88 -19.28
N LEU A 64 -4.42 11.88 -17.97
CA LEU A 64 -4.09 13.01 -17.12
C LEU A 64 -2.57 13.27 -17.15
N PRO A 65 -2.14 14.54 -17.12
CA PRO A 65 -0.73 14.88 -17.12
C PRO A 65 -0.09 14.51 -15.78
N LEU A 66 1.15 14.01 -15.83
CA LEU A 66 2.00 13.77 -14.68
C LEU A 66 3.16 14.77 -14.64
N ASN A 67 3.57 15.17 -13.44
CA ASN A 67 4.83 15.88 -13.28
C ASN A 67 6.02 14.91 -13.56
N PRO A 68 7.25 15.41 -13.76
CA PRO A 68 8.38 14.55 -14.12
C PRO A 68 8.68 13.42 -13.13
N ALA A 69 8.55 13.65 -11.82
CA ALA A 69 8.81 12.62 -10.80
C ALA A 69 7.79 11.49 -10.86
N ARG A 70 6.51 11.84 -11.04
CA ARG A 70 5.40 10.88 -11.15
C ARG A 70 5.42 10.13 -12.47
N GLN A 71 5.80 10.80 -13.56
CA GLN A 71 6.01 10.13 -14.84
C GLN A 71 7.10 9.07 -14.73
N ARG A 72 8.26 9.38 -14.12
CA ARG A 72 9.32 8.39 -13.89
C ARG A 72 8.86 7.20 -13.03
N LEU A 73 8.00 7.43 -12.03
CA LEU A 73 7.40 6.33 -11.27
C LEU A 73 6.56 5.43 -12.18
N VAL A 74 5.65 6.00 -12.98
CA VAL A 74 4.81 5.22 -13.90
C VAL A 74 5.67 4.49 -14.93
N ASP A 75 6.68 5.14 -15.50
CA ASP A 75 7.61 4.53 -16.46
C ASP A 75 8.35 3.32 -15.84
N ASP A 76 8.82 3.44 -14.59
CA ASP A 76 9.48 2.34 -13.88
C ASP A 76 8.51 1.17 -13.63
N ILE A 77 7.26 1.45 -13.30
CA ILE A 77 6.21 0.43 -13.12
C ILE A 77 5.88 -0.26 -14.47
N LEU A 78 5.74 0.49 -15.56
CA LEU A 78 5.51 -0.07 -16.90
C LEU A 78 6.70 -0.92 -17.36
N ALA A 79 7.94 -0.50 -17.06
CA ALA A 79 9.13 -1.29 -17.35
C ALA A 79 9.15 -2.62 -16.59
N LEU A 80 8.63 -2.66 -15.34
CA LEU A 80 8.46 -3.91 -14.60
C LEU A 80 7.47 -4.85 -15.32
N TYR A 81 6.33 -4.35 -15.81
CA TYR A 81 5.42 -5.14 -16.65
C TYR A 81 6.06 -5.60 -17.96
N CYS A 82 6.95 -4.80 -18.55
CA CYS A 82 7.71 -5.17 -19.74
C CYS A 82 8.87 -6.15 -19.45
N MET A 83 8.92 -6.76 -18.26
CA MET A 83 9.95 -7.72 -17.84
C MET A 83 11.35 -7.12 -17.79
N GLU A 84 11.46 -5.85 -17.41
CA GLU A 84 12.74 -5.18 -17.17
C GLU A 84 12.97 -4.89 -15.68
N PRO A 85 12.98 -5.90 -14.79
CA PRO A 85 13.22 -5.65 -13.38
C PRO A 85 14.66 -5.23 -13.13
N THR A 86 14.83 -4.20 -12.32
CA THR A 86 16.12 -3.78 -11.75
C THR A 86 15.96 -3.53 -10.26
N ILE A 87 17.07 -3.53 -9.52
CA ILE A 87 17.05 -3.21 -8.09
C ILE A 87 16.44 -1.81 -7.86
N GLU A 88 16.81 -0.82 -8.68
CA GLU A 88 16.30 0.55 -8.54
C GLU A 88 14.80 0.66 -8.82
N ARG A 89 14.28 -0.06 -9.84
CA ARG A 89 12.83 -0.11 -10.10
C ARG A 89 12.07 -0.78 -8.96
N VAL A 90 12.62 -1.85 -8.38
CA VAL A 90 12.01 -2.50 -7.21
C VAL A 90 12.08 -1.61 -5.95
N LYS A 91 13.07 -0.73 -5.82
CA LYS A 91 13.12 0.26 -4.73
C LYS A 91 12.03 1.32 -4.79
N ARG A 92 11.28 1.42 -5.90
CA ARG A 92 10.01 2.18 -5.97
C ARG A 92 8.96 1.68 -5.00
N TYR A 93 9.17 0.53 -4.37
CA TYR A 93 8.29 0.03 -3.33
C TYR A 93 8.94 0.19 -1.96
N THR A 94 8.14 0.54 -0.96
CA THR A 94 8.60 0.55 0.44
C THR A 94 8.91 -0.89 0.89
N PRO A 95 9.78 -1.09 1.90
CA PRO A 95 10.08 -2.43 2.41
C PRO A 95 8.84 -3.25 2.79
N ASP A 96 7.82 -2.57 3.34
CA ASP A 96 6.54 -3.11 3.82
C ASP A 96 5.40 -2.98 2.79
N CYS A 97 5.73 -2.83 1.50
CA CYS A 97 4.72 -2.67 0.46
C CYS A 97 3.81 -3.90 0.34
N VAL A 98 2.60 -3.68 -0.18
CA VAL A 98 1.73 -4.74 -0.65
C VAL A 98 1.62 -4.68 -2.17
N TYR A 99 1.77 -5.84 -2.82
CA TYR A 99 1.49 -6.07 -4.23
C TYR A 99 0.38 -7.12 -4.31
N ASP A 100 -0.77 -6.71 -4.84
CA ASP A 100 -2.01 -7.48 -4.90
C ASP A 100 -2.50 -7.55 -6.35
N ASP A 101 -2.36 -8.70 -6.98
CA ASP A 101 -2.87 -8.96 -8.33
C ASP A 101 -3.78 -10.19 -8.37
N GLN A 102 -4.33 -10.46 -9.55
CA GLN A 102 -5.23 -11.60 -9.79
C GLN A 102 -4.62 -12.98 -9.42
N PHE A 103 -3.29 -13.12 -9.32
CA PHE A 103 -2.59 -14.37 -9.04
C PHE A 103 -1.72 -14.35 -7.78
N VAL A 104 -1.42 -13.18 -7.22
CA VAL A 104 -0.39 -13.01 -6.19
C VAL A 104 -0.83 -12.01 -5.14
N TYR A 105 -0.51 -12.33 -3.89
CA TYR A 105 -0.52 -11.37 -2.78
C TYR A 105 0.83 -11.39 -2.07
N ALA A 106 1.67 -10.40 -2.35
CA ALA A 106 2.98 -10.23 -1.75
C ALA A 106 2.96 -9.04 -0.78
N ASN A 107 3.26 -9.30 0.49
CA ASN A 107 3.15 -8.31 1.57
C ASN A 107 4.50 -7.96 2.21
N ASP A 108 5.53 -7.93 1.38
CA ASP A 108 6.81 -7.29 1.62
C ASP A 108 7.54 -7.14 0.28
N ARG A 109 8.50 -6.22 0.22
CA ARG A 109 9.27 -5.95 -1.00
C ARG A 109 10.05 -7.17 -1.47
N TYR A 110 10.50 -8.03 -0.55
CA TYR A 110 11.24 -9.24 -0.91
C TYR A 110 10.40 -10.20 -1.77
N LYS A 111 9.17 -10.51 -1.33
CA LYS A 111 8.26 -11.38 -2.08
C LYS A 111 7.86 -10.76 -3.41
N MET A 112 7.57 -9.46 -3.42
CA MET A 112 7.22 -8.73 -4.63
C MET A 112 8.39 -8.73 -5.64
N ALA A 113 9.62 -8.47 -5.19
CA ALA A 113 10.81 -8.55 -6.02
C ALA A 113 10.91 -9.94 -6.67
N GLY A 114 10.67 -11.00 -5.90
CA GLY A 114 10.60 -12.37 -6.41
C GLY A 114 9.64 -12.54 -7.59
N GLN A 115 8.49 -11.87 -7.59
CA GLN A 115 7.53 -11.91 -8.69
C GLN A 115 8.09 -11.22 -9.94
N TRP A 116 8.52 -9.97 -9.80
CA TRP A 116 9.03 -9.19 -10.94
C TRP A 116 10.23 -9.85 -11.61
N PHE A 117 11.19 -10.36 -10.82
CA PHE A 117 12.35 -11.08 -11.34
C PHE A 117 12.01 -12.48 -11.89
N ALA A 118 10.84 -13.06 -11.55
CA ALA A 118 10.39 -14.32 -12.12
C ALA A 118 9.74 -14.15 -13.51
N LEU A 119 9.13 -13.01 -13.82
CA LEU A 119 8.44 -12.79 -15.11
C LEU A 119 9.33 -13.05 -16.34
N PRO A 120 10.58 -12.54 -16.43
CA PRO A 120 11.46 -12.85 -17.55
C PRO A 120 11.83 -14.33 -17.66
N LYS A 121 11.58 -15.15 -16.64
CA LYS A 121 11.77 -16.61 -16.68
C LYS A 121 10.55 -17.33 -17.27
N LEU A 122 9.35 -16.79 -17.09
CA LEU A 122 8.08 -17.38 -17.53
C LEU A 122 7.68 -16.95 -18.95
N PHE A 123 7.98 -15.71 -19.31
CA PHE A 123 7.55 -15.09 -20.57
C PHE A 123 8.74 -14.78 -21.49
N LYS A 124 8.51 -14.94 -22.78
CA LYS A 124 9.47 -14.66 -23.86
C LYS A 124 9.48 -13.18 -24.22
N ALA A 125 8.31 -12.56 -24.20
CA ALA A 125 8.10 -11.15 -24.51
C ALA A 125 6.94 -10.61 -23.67
N SER A 126 7.01 -9.32 -23.38
CA SER A 126 5.92 -8.55 -22.76
C SER A 126 5.92 -7.17 -23.41
N VAL A 127 4.78 -6.75 -23.94
CA VAL A 127 4.63 -5.49 -24.68
C VAL A 127 3.53 -4.67 -24.04
N ASN A 128 3.86 -3.45 -23.65
CA ASN A 128 2.87 -2.44 -23.28
C ASN A 128 2.24 -1.88 -24.55
N ASN A 129 0.95 -2.14 -24.75
CA ASN A 129 0.20 -1.66 -25.92
C ASN A 129 -0.31 -0.22 -25.71
N GLY A 130 -0.31 0.27 -24.46
CA GLY A 130 -0.68 1.62 -24.07
C GLY A 130 -1.12 1.70 -22.61
N TYR A 131 -1.18 2.92 -22.09
CA TYR A 131 -1.74 3.22 -20.77
C TYR A 131 -2.46 4.57 -20.78
N GLN A 132 -3.32 4.80 -19.79
CA GLN A 132 -4.03 6.06 -19.58
C GLN A 132 -4.11 6.35 -18.08
N VAL A 133 -3.50 7.44 -17.61
CA VAL A 133 -3.68 7.92 -16.24
C VAL A 133 -5.08 8.49 -16.10
N ILE A 134 -5.86 7.92 -15.17
CA ILE A 134 -7.24 8.34 -14.88
C ILE A 134 -7.37 9.00 -13.51
N LYS A 135 -6.39 8.82 -12.62
CA LYS A 135 -6.28 9.61 -11.38
C LYS A 135 -4.85 9.96 -11.07
N ASN A 136 -4.68 11.20 -10.61
CA ASN A 136 -3.39 11.77 -10.26
C ASN A 136 -3.53 12.66 -9.02
N GLU A 137 -3.71 12.04 -7.85
CA GLU A 137 -3.87 12.71 -6.56
C GLU A 137 -2.58 12.66 -5.76
N ARG A 138 -2.42 13.50 -4.73
CA ARG A 138 -1.18 13.60 -3.93
C ARG A 138 -0.56 12.24 -3.60
N ASP A 139 -1.32 11.39 -2.91
CA ASP A 139 -0.83 10.10 -2.41
C ASP A 139 -1.37 8.90 -3.23
N PHE A 140 -1.90 9.14 -4.44
CA PHE A 140 -2.54 8.11 -5.24
C PHE A 140 -2.40 8.33 -6.76
N ILE A 141 -2.04 7.28 -7.49
CA ILE A 141 -2.09 7.23 -8.96
C ILE A 141 -2.93 6.04 -9.38
N GLN A 142 -3.80 6.24 -10.37
CA GLN A 142 -4.53 5.15 -11.00
C GLN A 142 -4.47 5.29 -12.52
N PHE A 143 -4.19 4.19 -13.19
CA PHE A 143 -4.14 4.16 -14.65
C PHE A 143 -4.71 2.87 -15.22
N LYS A 144 -5.32 2.98 -16.39
CA LYS A 144 -5.65 1.85 -17.24
C LYS A 144 -4.39 1.38 -17.96
N ASN A 145 -4.21 0.08 -18.11
CA ASN A 145 -3.06 -0.53 -18.76
C ASN A 145 -3.50 -1.61 -19.74
N ASP A 146 -2.81 -1.73 -20.87
CA ASP A 146 -3.01 -2.81 -21.86
C ASP A 146 -1.67 -3.51 -22.12
N GLN A 147 -1.60 -4.79 -21.75
CA GLN A 147 -0.36 -5.56 -21.77
C GLN A 147 -0.53 -6.87 -22.54
N SER A 148 0.41 -7.15 -23.45
CA SER A 148 0.53 -8.41 -24.17
C SER A 148 1.68 -9.25 -23.63
N TRP A 149 1.42 -10.49 -23.21
CA TRP A 149 2.41 -11.43 -22.68
C TRP A 149 2.56 -12.65 -23.58
N THR A 150 3.78 -12.94 -24.03
CA THR A 150 4.08 -14.14 -24.82
C THR A 150 4.77 -15.18 -23.94
N PHE A 151 4.18 -16.36 -23.79
CA PHE A 151 4.75 -17.44 -22.97
C PHE A 151 6.03 -18.01 -23.62
N LYS A 152 7.01 -18.45 -22.80
CA LYS A 152 8.25 -19.04 -23.35
C LYS A 152 8.05 -20.40 -24.00
N ILE A 153 7.26 -21.26 -23.38
CA ILE A 153 7.15 -22.68 -23.73
C ILE A 153 6.05 -22.90 -24.78
N ILE A 154 5.02 -22.07 -24.77
CA ILE A 154 3.85 -22.20 -25.64
C ILE A 154 3.82 -20.98 -26.56
N PRO A 155 3.63 -21.13 -27.88
CA PRO A 155 3.56 -20.02 -28.83
C PRO A 155 2.21 -19.28 -28.75
N LYS A 156 1.83 -18.86 -27.54
CA LYS A 156 0.60 -18.14 -27.24
C LYS A 156 0.95 -16.77 -26.68
N THR A 157 0.25 -15.76 -27.16
CA THR A 157 0.23 -14.43 -26.57
C THR A 157 -1.12 -14.19 -25.92
N ALA A 158 -1.11 -13.74 -24.67
CA ALA A 158 -2.29 -13.29 -23.95
C ALA A 158 -2.26 -11.77 -23.85
N ARG A 159 -3.32 -11.08 -24.27
CA ARG A 159 -3.51 -9.65 -24.06
C ARG A 159 -4.48 -9.43 -22.91
N VAL A 160 -4.14 -8.54 -21.99
CA VAL A 160 -4.91 -8.23 -20.79
C VAL A 160 -4.98 -6.72 -20.66
N THR A 161 -6.20 -6.20 -20.53
CA THR A 161 -6.44 -4.84 -20.05
C THR A 161 -6.70 -4.88 -18.54
N GLY A 162 -6.25 -3.86 -17.82
CA GLY A 162 -6.38 -3.83 -16.37
C GLY A 162 -6.34 -2.43 -15.80
N LEU A 163 -6.86 -2.30 -14.57
CA LEU A 163 -6.79 -1.09 -13.76
C LEU A 163 -5.67 -1.26 -12.72
N VAL A 164 -4.65 -0.41 -12.82
CA VAL A 164 -3.52 -0.38 -11.90
C VAL A 164 -3.72 0.78 -10.93
N SER A 165 -3.64 0.49 -9.64
CA SER A 165 -3.80 1.47 -8.57
C SER A 165 -2.57 1.47 -7.66
N LEU A 166 -1.95 2.65 -7.52
CA LEU A 166 -0.74 2.87 -6.74
C LEU A 166 -1.04 3.82 -5.59
N SER A 167 -1.13 3.29 -4.38
CA SER A 167 -1.11 4.10 -3.16
C SER A 167 0.34 4.41 -2.80
N LEU A 168 0.66 5.69 -2.71
CA LEU A 168 2.02 6.19 -2.53
C LEU A 168 2.33 6.34 -1.04
N ASP A 169 3.62 6.26 -0.68
CA ASP A 169 4.06 6.64 0.66
C ASP A 169 3.92 8.17 0.83
N PRO A 170 3.09 8.66 1.78
CA PRO A 170 2.84 10.09 1.96
C PRO A 170 4.08 10.92 2.29
N GLU A 171 5.17 10.29 2.75
CA GLU A 171 6.45 10.96 3.03
C GLU A 171 7.32 11.13 1.79
N THR A 172 7.07 10.35 0.72
CA THR A 172 7.86 10.40 -0.52
C THR A 172 7.05 10.85 -1.73
N SER A 173 5.73 11.02 -1.62
CA SER A 173 4.79 11.31 -2.71
C SER A 173 5.09 12.60 -3.48
N GLU A 174 5.79 13.55 -2.85
CA GLU A 174 6.23 14.83 -3.42
C GLU A 174 7.75 14.91 -3.63
N SER A 175 8.48 13.79 -3.47
CA SER A 175 9.93 13.74 -3.64
C SER A 175 10.33 13.33 -5.08
N GLU A 176 11.60 13.50 -5.43
CA GLU A 176 12.13 13.04 -6.73
C GLU A 176 12.09 11.52 -6.89
N PHE A 177 12.07 10.77 -5.78
CA PHE A 177 12.02 9.31 -5.75
C PHE A 177 10.81 8.84 -4.93
N ILE A 178 9.64 8.85 -5.57
CA ILE A 178 8.38 8.40 -5.00
C ILE A 178 8.41 6.89 -4.76
N GLN A 179 7.92 6.48 -3.60
CA GLN A 179 7.70 5.07 -3.25
C GLN A 179 6.22 4.71 -3.15
N VAL A 180 5.93 3.44 -3.40
CA VAL A 180 4.61 2.81 -3.42
C VAL A 180 4.44 1.97 -2.14
N LYS A 181 3.35 2.22 -1.43
CA LYS A 181 2.89 1.45 -0.26
C LYS A 181 1.99 0.30 -0.66
N TYR A 182 1.13 0.51 -1.65
CA TYR A 182 0.20 -0.50 -2.15
C TYR A 182 0.10 -0.42 -3.67
N HIS A 183 0.25 -1.56 -4.32
CA HIS A 183 0.07 -1.73 -5.75
C HIS A 183 -1.02 -2.78 -5.96
N LYS A 184 -2.09 -2.40 -6.66
CA LYS A 184 -3.22 -3.28 -6.95
C LYS A 184 -3.51 -3.35 -8.43
N ASP A 185 -3.58 -4.58 -8.95
CA ASP A 185 -3.93 -4.89 -10.33
C ASP A 185 -5.29 -5.57 -10.42
N GLN A 186 -6.19 -4.98 -11.18
CA GLN A 186 -7.53 -5.50 -11.39
C GLN A 186 -7.73 -5.79 -12.87
N ALA A 187 -7.97 -7.05 -13.20
CA ALA A 187 -8.34 -7.46 -14.56
C ALA A 187 -9.84 -7.72 -14.69
N ASN A 188 -10.57 -7.91 -13.59
CA ASN A 188 -12.03 -8.04 -13.52
C ASN A 188 -12.59 -7.74 -12.12
N ASP A 189 -13.91 -7.74 -11.98
CA ASP A 189 -14.66 -7.42 -10.76
C ASP A 189 -14.45 -8.39 -9.57
N LYS A 190 -14.01 -9.63 -9.83
CA LYS A 190 -13.81 -10.66 -8.78
C LYS A 190 -12.51 -10.49 -7.99
N ASP A 191 -11.64 -9.58 -8.40
CA ASP A 191 -10.32 -9.37 -7.80
C ASP A 191 -10.38 -8.71 -6.40
N TYR A 192 -11.54 -8.25 -5.91
CA TYR A 192 -11.68 -7.61 -4.60
C TYR A 192 -11.84 -8.54 -3.40
N SER A 193 -12.22 -9.80 -3.60
CA SER A 193 -12.47 -10.69 -2.46
C SER A 193 -11.14 -11.23 -1.92
N HIS A 194 -10.66 -10.71 -0.77
CA HIS A 194 -9.60 -11.37 0.03
C HIS A 194 -10.13 -12.61 0.78
N GLU A 195 -11.11 -13.30 0.20
CA GLU A 195 -11.81 -14.41 0.81
C GLU A 195 -11.61 -15.71 0.02
N GLY A 196 -11.55 -16.83 0.75
CA GLY A 196 -11.58 -18.17 0.16
C GLY A 196 -10.23 -18.80 -0.19
N LEU A 197 -10.32 -19.97 -0.82
CA LEU A 197 -9.18 -20.83 -1.17
C LEU A 197 -8.26 -20.19 -2.21
N GLY A 198 -8.81 -19.38 -3.12
CA GLY A 198 -8.04 -18.66 -4.14
C GLY A 198 -7.02 -17.70 -3.53
N PHE A 199 -7.42 -16.86 -2.58
CA PHE A 199 -6.51 -15.95 -1.88
C PHE A 199 -5.41 -16.69 -1.09
N SER A 200 -5.75 -17.81 -0.44
CA SER A 200 -4.78 -18.64 0.27
C SER A 200 -3.75 -19.25 -0.69
N PHE A 201 -4.17 -19.64 -1.89
CA PHE A 201 -3.28 -20.10 -2.96
C PHE A 201 -2.38 -18.97 -3.48
N LYS A 202 -2.91 -17.76 -3.74
CA LYS A 202 -2.13 -16.58 -4.15
C LYS A 202 -0.98 -16.30 -3.18
N LYS A 203 -1.29 -16.27 -1.88
CA LYS A 203 -0.31 -16.03 -0.82
C LYS A 203 0.73 -17.15 -0.74
N TRP A 204 0.30 -18.41 -0.83
CA TRP A 204 1.22 -19.55 -0.87
C TRP A 204 2.13 -19.50 -2.10
N GLN A 205 1.62 -19.13 -3.28
CA GLN A 205 2.42 -18.98 -4.49
C GLN A 205 3.49 -17.90 -4.28
N ALA A 206 3.11 -16.72 -3.76
CA ALA A 206 4.05 -15.63 -3.46
C ALA A 206 5.19 -16.08 -2.52
N ASP A 207 4.81 -16.80 -1.46
CA ASP A 207 5.74 -17.29 -0.43
C ASP A 207 6.72 -18.36 -0.96
N ASN A 208 6.40 -19.05 -2.05
CA ASN A 208 7.24 -20.13 -2.60
C ASN A 208 8.00 -19.74 -3.85
N VAL A 209 7.46 -18.91 -4.75
CA VAL A 209 8.16 -18.44 -5.96
C VAL A 209 9.49 -17.80 -5.58
N VAL A 210 9.49 -16.93 -4.57
CA VAL A 210 10.72 -16.25 -4.12
C VAL A 210 11.80 -17.22 -3.61
N LYS A 211 11.44 -18.40 -3.10
CA LYS A 211 12.41 -19.41 -2.65
C LYS A 211 13.13 -20.11 -3.81
N HIS A 212 12.52 -20.11 -4.99
CA HIS A 212 13.10 -20.65 -6.22
C HIS A 212 13.84 -19.59 -7.04
N MET A 213 13.87 -18.35 -6.55
CA MET A 213 14.62 -17.26 -7.12
C MET A 213 16.00 -17.16 -6.46
N ASP A 214 16.96 -17.95 -6.95
CA ASP A 214 18.37 -17.74 -6.61
C ASP A 214 18.98 -16.74 -7.60
N SER A 215 18.74 -15.45 -7.36
CA SER A 215 19.38 -14.37 -8.12
C SER A 215 19.94 -13.30 -7.18
N PRO A 216 21.12 -12.71 -7.48
CA PRO A 216 21.72 -11.65 -6.67
C PRO A 216 20.79 -10.44 -6.47
N GLU A 217 19.92 -10.17 -7.43
CA GLU A 217 18.98 -9.04 -7.40
C GLU A 217 17.87 -9.25 -6.37
N VAL A 218 17.29 -10.45 -6.29
CA VAL A 218 16.28 -10.77 -5.24
C VAL A 218 16.94 -10.80 -3.86
N LYS A 219 18.19 -11.27 -3.77
CA LYS A 219 18.98 -11.28 -2.53
C LYS A 219 19.17 -9.89 -1.93
N ALA A 220 19.23 -8.84 -2.75
CA ALA A 220 19.35 -7.45 -2.30
C ALA A 220 18.17 -7.01 -1.40
N PHE A 221 17.04 -7.71 -1.44
CA PHE A 221 15.84 -7.39 -0.69
C PHE A 221 15.58 -8.35 0.49
N GLU A 222 16.47 -9.29 0.79
CA GLU A 222 16.24 -10.26 1.88
C GLU A 222 16.03 -9.61 3.24
N GLN A 223 16.65 -8.46 3.48
CA GLN A 223 16.48 -7.69 4.72
C GLN A 223 15.05 -7.15 4.91
N ASP A 224 14.28 -7.04 3.83
CA ASP A 224 12.90 -6.55 3.86
C ASP A 224 11.90 -7.67 4.17
N LYS A 225 12.37 -8.92 4.31
CA LYS A 225 11.53 -10.04 4.75
C LYS A 225 10.86 -9.65 6.06
N PHE A 226 9.53 -9.75 6.10
CA PHE A 226 8.75 -9.44 7.30
C PHE A 226 8.73 -7.97 7.73
N ALA A 227 9.09 -7.02 6.86
CA ALA A 227 8.91 -5.60 7.12
C ALA A 227 7.44 -5.30 7.48
N ALA A 228 7.24 -4.82 8.72
CA ALA A 228 5.99 -4.29 9.28
C ALA A 228 4.69 -5.05 8.91
N LYS A 229 4.64 -6.38 9.12
CA LYS A 229 3.46 -7.18 8.75
C LYS A 229 2.27 -6.95 9.68
N GLU A 230 1.18 -6.40 9.15
CA GLU A 230 -0.16 -6.62 9.69
C GLU A 230 -0.80 -7.84 9.00
N HIS A 231 -1.79 -8.46 9.66
CA HIS A 231 -2.60 -9.44 8.95
C HIS A 231 -3.43 -8.74 7.87
N VAL A 232 -3.57 -9.40 6.71
CA VAL A 232 -4.45 -8.96 5.63
C VAL A 232 -5.80 -8.58 6.23
N ARG A 233 -6.18 -7.33 6.02
CA ARG A 233 -7.45 -6.84 6.52
C ARG A 233 -8.56 -7.47 5.69
N LYS A 234 -9.45 -8.18 6.35
CA LYS A 234 -10.62 -8.77 5.70
C LYS A 234 -11.69 -7.70 5.62
N TYR A 235 -12.00 -7.26 4.40
CA TYR A 235 -13.05 -6.28 4.15
C TYR A 235 -14.18 -6.91 3.33
N GLY A 236 -15.16 -7.51 4.02
CA GLY A 236 -16.44 -7.95 3.43
C GLY A 236 -16.36 -8.60 2.03
N THR A 237 -17.39 -8.34 1.21
CA THR A 237 -17.62 -9.04 -0.07
C THR A 237 -16.95 -8.39 -1.29
N GLY A 238 -16.09 -7.37 -1.10
CA GLY A 238 -15.51 -6.61 -2.22
C GLY A 238 -16.51 -5.73 -2.97
N LYS A 239 -17.72 -5.53 -2.42
CA LYS A 239 -18.78 -4.66 -2.95
C LYS A 239 -18.96 -3.42 -2.08
N GLU A 240 -19.94 -2.57 -2.40
CA GLU A 240 -20.28 -1.41 -1.57
C GLU A 240 -20.57 -1.81 -0.12
N GLU A 241 -21.24 -2.95 0.11
CA GLU A 241 -21.50 -3.48 1.45
C GLU A 241 -20.22 -3.88 2.22
N GLY A 242 -19.10 -4.07 1.52
CA GLY A 242 -17.76 -4.32 2.05
C GLY A 242 -16.88 -3.07 2.20
N ASN A 243 -17.44 -1.86 2.00
CA ASN A 243 -16.71 -0.58 1.89
C ASN A 243 -15.79 -0.46 0.66
N ALA A 244 -16.16 -1.10 -0.45
CA ALA A 244 -15.54 -0.87 -1.76
C ALA A 244 -16.53 -0.14 -2.68
N PRO A 245 -16.61 1.21 -2.62
CA PRO A 245 -17.51 1.98 -3.47
C PRO A 245 -17.27 1.70 -4.97
N LYS A 246 -18.35 1.81 -5.76
CA LYS A 246 -18.27 1.78 -7.22
C LYS A 246 -17.91 3.15 -7.79
N GLU A 247 -17.08 3.15 -8.81
CA GLU A 247 -16.67 4.36 -9.50
C GLU A 247 -16.86 4.26 -11.02
N ASP A 248 -17.40 5.35 -11.59
CA ASP A 248 -17.65 5.48 -13.02
C ASP A 248 -16.50 6.20 -13.71
N PHE A 249 -15.63 5.40 -14.30
CA PHE A 249 -14.44 5.88 -15.03
C PHE A 249 -14.75 6.45 -16.42
N THR A 250 -16.02 6.51 -16.85
CA THR A 250 -16.41 7.07 -18.16
C THR A 250 -16.73 8.57 -18.12
N LYS A 251 -16.90 9.15 -16.92
CA LYS A 251 -17.36 10.54 -16.72
C LYS A 251 -16.25 11.61 -16.70
N GLN A 252 -15.05 11.29 -17.19
CA GLN A 252 -13.89 12.20 -17.15
C GLN A 252 -13.87 13.21 -18.30
#